data_AF-A0A1N7DYH0-F1
#
_entry.id   AF-A0A1N7DYH0-F1
#
_cell.length_a   1.000
_cell.length_b   1.000
_cell.length_c   1.000
_cell.angle_alpha   90.00
_cell.angle_beta   90.00
_cell.angle_gamma   90.00
#
_symmetry.space_group_name_H-M   'P 1'
#
loop_
_entity.id
_entity.type
_entity.pdbx_description
1 polymer ?
#
loop_
_entity_poly.entity_id
_entity_poly.type
_entity_poly.pdbx_seq_one_letter_code
_entity_poly.pdbx_strand_id
1 'polypeptide(L)'
;MNSPTQHYLNWFRRLAVDQRTDVAALVGVNMPGSALSFELSCEQLVTDFVSWIESVVADTAFRNVGMTVSLIAVTEFWIIRRRDNLQGWLQVASELNHLSKKTGKDVFAQQAARKDFEGRQWVAACEKWKALRSTNLSDLAIEAWLEQSSRPQ
;
A
#
# COMPACT_ATOMS: atom_id res chain seq x y z
N MET A 1 2.18 9.44 -21.49
CA MET A 1 1.35 9.58 -20.26
C MET A 1 1.58 8.34 -19.41
N ASN A 2 1.83 8.48 -18.11
CA ASN A 2 1.96 7.30 -17.26
C ASN A 2 0.63 6.54 -17.20
N SER A 3 0.67 5.22 -17.16
CA SER A 3 -0.52 4.41 -16.93
C SER A 3 -1.00 4.53 -15.47
N PRO A 4 -2.28 4.24 -15.19
CA PRO A 4 -2.78 4.22 -13.83
C PRO A 4 -1.99 3.26 -12.92
N THR A 5 -1.64 2.05 -13.39
CA THR A 5 -0.76 1.18 -12.59
C THR A 5 0.64 1.74 -12.38
N GLN A 6 1.19 2.50 -13.33
CA GLN A 6 2.48 3.18 -13.11
C GLN A 6 2.37 4.24 -12.01
N HIS A 7 1.26 4.98 -11.93
CA HIS A 7 1.00 5.91 -10.84
C HIS A 7 0.92 5.21 -9.48
N TYR A 8 0.23 4.06 -9.41
CA TYR A 8 0.20 3.20 -8.22
C TYR A 8 1.61 2.72 -7.82
N LEU A 9 2.36 2.15 -8.75
CA LEU A 9 3.71 1.63 -8.50
C LEU A 9 4.68 2.74 -8.08
N ASN A 10 4.52 3.95 -8.61
CA ASN A 10 5.32 5.11 -8.20
C ASN A 10 5.03 5.53 -6.76
N TRP A 11 3.78 5.46 -6.30
CA TRP A 11 3.45 5.67 -4.88
C TRP A 11 4.06 4.56 -4.02
N PHE A 12 3.86 3.30 -4.40
CA PHE A 12 4.40 2.15 -3.70
C PHE A 12 5.92 2.25 -3.52
N ARG A 13 6.67 2.54 -4.59
CA ARG A 13 8.14 2.67 -4.56
C ARG A 13 8.65 3.81 -3.66
N ARG A 14 7.81 4.80 -3.35
CA ARG A 14 8.15 5.94 -2.46
C ARG A 14 7.84 5.68 -0.99
N LEU A 15 7.21 4.55 -0.66
CA LEU A 15 6.97 4.15 0.72
C LEU A 15 8.28 3.73 1.40
N ALA A 16 8.31 3.80 2.74
CA ALA A 16 9.39 3.22 3.52
C ALA A 16 9.50 1.71 3.25
N VAL A 17 10.68 1.12 3.49
CA VAL A 17 10.93 -0.33 3.24
C VAL A 17 9.87 -1.19 3.91
N ASP A 18 9.66 -1.02 5.21
CA ASP A 18 8.68 -1.79 5.99
C ASP A 18 7.25 -1.62 5.45
N GLN A 19 6.89 -0.40 5.01
CA GLN A 19 5.58 -0.12 4.43
C GLN A 19 5.39 -0.81 3.07
N ARG A 20 6.46 -0.90 2.25
CA ARG A 20 6.43 -1.64 0.98
C ARG A 20 6.21 -3.12 1.22
N THR A 21 6.91 -3.70 2.18
CA THR A 21 6.71 -5.10 2.57
C THR A 21 5.28 -5.34 3.04
N ASP A 22 4.75 -4.47 3.90
CA ASP A 22 3.37 -4.55 4.37
C ASP A 22 2.34 -4.46 3.23
N VAL A 23 2.53 -3.54 2.28
CA VAL A 23 1.63 -3.42 1.12
C VAL A 23 1.75 -4.67 0.24
N ALA A 24 2.96 -5.13 -0.08
CA ALA A 24 3.15 -6.32 -0.91
C ALA A 24 2.55 -7.57 -0.25
N ALA A 25 2.68 -7.71 1.06
CA ALA A 25 2.11 -8.82 1.83
C ALA A 25 0.58 -8.77 1.87
N LEU A 26 0.01 -7.63 2.28
CA LEU A 26 -1.42 -7.52 2.52
C LEU A 26 -2.22 -7.30 1.24
N VAL A 27 -1.69 -6.54 0.29
CA VAL A 27 -2.34 -6.32 -1.00
C VAL A 27 -2.00 -7.46 -1.94
N GLY A 28 -0.72 -7.75 -2.16
CA GLY A 28 -0.28 -8.76 -3.12
C GLY A 28 -0.84 -10.15 -2.84
N VAL A 29 -0.77 -10.66 -1.61
CA VAL A 29 -1.25 -12.02 -1.30
C VAL A 29 -2.79 -12.13 -1.34
N ASN A 30 -3.51 -11.02 -1.10
CA ASN A 30 -4.98 -11.02 -1.11
C ASN A 30 -5.59 -10.59 -2.45
N MET A 31 -4.78 -10.34 -3.48
CA MET A 31 -5.28 -10.00 -4.80
C MET A 31 -5.68 -11.26 -5.58
N PRO A 32 -6.86 -11.29 -6.21
CA PRO A 32 -7.25 -12.40 -7.08
C PRO A 32 -6.24 -12.63 -8.20
N GLY A 33 -5.85 -13.90 -8.41
CA GLY A 33 -4.88 -14.27 -9.46
C GLY A 33 -3.43 -13.91 -9.14
N SER A 34 -3.14 -13.47 -7.91
CA SER A 34 -1.77 -13.34 -7.43
C SER A 34 -1.14 -14.70 -7.19
N ALA A 35 0.13 -14.85 -7.58
CA ALA A 35 0.96 -16.01 -7.28
C ALA A 35 1.87 -15.77 -6.05
N LEU A 36 1.69 -14.65 -5.35
CA LEU A 36 2.54 -14.29 -4.20
C LEU A 36 2.18 -15.11 -2.97
N SER A 37 3.21 -15.49 -2.22
CA SER A 37 3.09 -16.26 -0.97
C SER A 37 3.79 -15.54 0.18
N PHE A 38 3.28 -15.75 1.41
CA PHE A 38 3.92 -15.28 2.65
C PHE A 38 5.23 -16.03 2.98
N GLU A 39 5.54 -17.11 2.27
CA GLU A 39 6.78 -17.87 2.46
C GLU A 39 8.02 -17.18 1.88
N LEU A 40 7.82 -16.11 1.10
CA LEU A 40 8.89 -15.32 0.51
C LEU A 40 9.58 -14.45 1.57
N SER A 41 10.88 -14.21 1.37
CA SER A 41 11.57 -13.16 2.14
C SER A 41 10.95 -11.78 1.86
N CYS A 42 11.08 -10.83 2.79
CA CYS A 42 10.51 -9.50 2.66
C CYS A 42 10.96 -8.75 1.39
N GLU A 43 12.22 -8.94 0.98
CA GLU A 43 12.78 -8.31 -0.23
C GLU A 43 12.27 -8.97 -1.52
N GLN A 44 12.20 -10.30 -1.54
CA GLN A 44 11.63 -11.05 -2.66
C GLN A 44 10.16 -10.70 -2.84
N LEU A 45 9.39 -10.65 -1.76
CA LEU A 45 7.97 -10.31 -1.80
C LEU A 45 7.70 -8.94 -2.46
N VAL A 46 8.52 -7.93 -2.16
CA VAL A 46 8.41 -6.60 -2.76
C VAL A 46 8.74 -6.64 -4.25
N THR A 47 9.80 -7.37 -4.62
CA THR A 47 10.27 -7.49 -6.01
C THR A 47 9.26 -8.25 -6.87
N ASP A 48 8.76 -9.36 -6.36
CA ASP A 48 7.79 -10.22 -7.03
C ASP A 48 6.43 -9.51 -7.16
N PHE A 49 6.03 -8.71 -6.17
CA PHE A 49 4.81 -7.91 -6.24
C PHE A 49 4.83 -6.91 -7.39
N VAL A 50 5.94 -6.19 -7.55
CA VAL A 50 6.11 -5.24 -8.67
C VAL A 50 6.13 -5.98 -10.00
N SER A 51 6.92 -7.05 -10.10
CA SER A 51 7.07 -7.85 -11.33
C SER A 51 5.74 -8.46 -11.76
N TRP A 52 4.96 -8.96 -10.80
CA TRP A 52 3.62 -9.50 -11.04
C TRP A 52 2.68 -8.43 -11.61
N ILE A 53 2.59 -7.25 -11.00
CA ILE A 53 1.76 -6.15 -11.54
C ILE A 53 2.19 -5.80 -12.97
N GLU A 54 3.50 -5.63 -13.20
CA GLU A 54 4.05 -5.25 -14.50
C GLU A 54 3.75 -6.32 -15.58
N SER A 55 3.83 -7.60 -15.24
CA SER A 55 3.49 -8.70 -16.16
C SER A 55 2.01 -8.73 -16.54
N VAL A 56 1.10 -8.48 -15.59
CA VAL A 56 -0.35 -8.52 -15.88
C VAL A 56 -0.76 -7.38 -16.81
N VAL A 57 -0.17 -6.20 -16.64
CA VAL A 57 -0.60 -4.98 -17.37
C VAL A 57 0.08 -4.79 -18.72
N ALA A 58 1.06 -5.62 -19.08
CA ALA A 58 1.77 -5.53 -20.35
C ALA A 58 0.89 -5.85 -21.56
N ASP A 59 -0.17 -6.64 -21.39
CA ASP A 59 -0.96 -7.17 -22.51
C ASP A 59 -1.92 -6.13 -23.13
N THR A 60 -2.74 -5.47 -22.31
CA THR A 60 -3.81 -4.58 -22.84
C THR A 60 -4.13 -3.42 -21.89
N ALA A 61 -4.65 -2.34 -22.46
CA ALA A 61 -5.14 -1.20 -21.69
C ALA A 61 -6.26 -1.61 -20.70
N PHE A 62 -7.15 -2.52 -21.10
CA PHE A 62 -8.20 -3.05 -20.21
C PHE A 62 -7.63 -3.83 -19.02
N ARG A 63 -6.58 -4.64 -19.21
CA ARG A 63 -5.91 -5.32 -18.09
C ARG A 63 -5.26 -4.34 -17.14
N ASN A 64 -4.67 -3.25 -17.66
CA ASN A 64 -4.14 -2.17 -16.83
C ASN A 64 -5.22 -1.53 -15.95
N VAL A 65 -6.38 -1.21 -16.52
CA VAL A 65 -7.52 -0.66 -15.79
C VAL A 65 -8.05 -1.65 -14.74
N GLY A 66 -8.30 -2.90 -15.13
CA GLY A 66 -8.80 -3.93 -14.20
C GLY A 66 -7.85 -4.18 -13.02
N MET A 67 -6.54 -4.23 -13.29
CA MET A 67 -5.52 -4.33 -12.25
C MET A 67 -5.53 -3.09 -11.34
N THR A 68 -5.62 -1.88 -11.91
CA THR A 68 -5.66 -0.62 -11.15
C THR A 68 -6.86 -0.58 -10.20
N VAL A 69 -8.06 -0.88 -10.69
CA VAL A 69 -9.28 -0.88 -9.88
C VAL A 69 -9.16 -1.87 -8.72
N SER A 70 -8.62 -3.05 -9.00
CA SER A 70 -8.40 -4.09 -8.00
C SER A 70 -7.37 -3.65 -6.94
N LEU A 71 -6.22 -3.10 -7.37
CA LEU A 71 -5.19 -2.58 -6.47
C LEU A 71 -5.73 -1.46 -5.58
N ILE A 72 -6.53 -0.53 -6.13
CA ILE A 72 -7.19 0.51 -5.35
C ILE A 72 -8.09 -0.11 -4.29
N ALA A 73 -9.00 -1.02 -4.67
CA ALA A 73 -9.96 -1.60 -3.75
C ALA A 73 -9.28 -2.36 -2.60
N VAL A 74 -8.28 -3.18 -2.92
CA VAL A 74 -7.57 -4.00 -1.93
C VAL A 74 -6.67 -3.14 -1.04
N THR A 75 -6.03 -2.10 -1.59
CA THR A 75 -5.23 -1.14 -0.80
C THR A 75 -6.10 -0.34 0.15
N GLU A 76 -7.24 0.16 -0.31
CA GLU A 76 -8.21 0.86 0.54
C GLU A 76 -8.67 -0.02 1.71
N PHE A 77 -9.00 -1.29 1.41
CA PHE A 77 -9.51 -2.22 2.41
C PHE A 77 -8.48 -2.63 3.46
N TRP A 78 -7.29 -3.07 3.03
CA TRP A 78 -6.28 -3.63 3.94
C TRP A 78 -5.33 -2.61 4.54
N ILE A 79 -5.06 -1.52 3.82
CA ILE A 79 -4.06 -0.54 4.22
C ILE A 79 -4.75 0.71 4.76
N ILE A 80 -5.48 1.43 3.91
CA ILE A 80 -5.90 2.80 4.20
C ILE A 80 -6.89 2.84 5.36
N ARG A 81 -7.99 2.09 5.30
CA ARG A 81 -9.03 2.06 6.34
C ARG A 81 -8.51 1.67 7.73
N ARG A 82 -7.37 0.98 7.79
CA ARG A 82 -6.79 0.45 9.04
C ARG A 82 -5.67 1.32 9.59
N ARG A 83 -5.09 2.21 8.77
CA ARG A 83 -3.82 2.88 9.09
C ARG A 83 -3.88 4.39 8.95
N ASP A 84 -4.96 4.95 8.43
CA ASP A 84 -5.09 6.39 8.20
C ASP A 84 -5.43 7.21 9.46
N ASN A 85 -5.72 6.55 10.58
CA ASN A 85 -6.03 7.19 11.85
C ASN A 85 -4.89 7.02 12.87
N LEU A 86 -4.24 8.12 13.25
CA LEU A 86 -3.16 8.15 14.25
C LEU A 86 -3.62 7.66 15.63
N GLN A 87 -4.90 7.84 15.99
CA GLN A 87 -5.41 7.53 17.33
C GLN A 87 -5.26 6.05 17.68
N GLY A 88 -5.51 5.14 16.74
CA GLY A 88 -5.34 3.70 16.97
C GLY A 88 -3.89 3.33 17.27
N TRP A 89 -2.93 3.97 16.59
CA TRP A 89 -1.50 3.79 16.86
C TRP A 89 -1.09 4.29 18.24
N LEU A 90 -1.58 5.48 18.62
CA LEU A 90 -1.29 6.08 19.92
C LEU A 90 -1.90 5.29 21.08
N GLN A 91 -3.07 4.68 20.88
CA GLN A 91 -3.67 3.78 21.86
C GLN A 91 -2.76 2.58 22.13
N VAL A 92 -2.29 1.90 21.07
CA VAL A 92 -1.36 0.76 21.19
C VAL A 92 -0.05 1.19 21.86
N ALA A 93 0.50 2.35 21.50
CA ALA A 93 1.70 2.90 22.13
C ALA A 93 1.48 3.18 23.63
N SER A 94 0.32 3.70 24.01
CA SER A 94 -0.05 3.94 25.41
C SER A 94 -0.17 2.64 26.21
N GLU A 95 -0.78 1.60 25.63
CA GLU A 95 -0.90 0.27 26.25
C GLU A 95 0.49 -0.36 26.48
N LEU A 96 1.39 -0.25 25.51
CA LEU A 96 2.78 -0.70 25.63
C LEU A 96 3.55 0.08 26.72
N ASN A 97 3.37 1.40 26.79
CA ASN A 97 3.96 2.21 27.86
C ASN A 97 3.43 1.81 29.24
N HIS A 98 2.13 1.51 29.36
CA HIS A 98 1.55 1.00 30.59
C HIS A 98 2.12 -0.37 30.99
N LEU A 99 2.29 -1.29 30.03
CA LEU A 99 2.95 -2.57 30.24
C LEU A 99 4.41 -2.41 30.69
N SER A 100 5.15 -1.46 30.12
CA SER A 100 6.51 -1.14 30.55
C SER A 100 6.54 -0.73 32.03
N LYS A 101 5.68 0.22 32.42
CA LYS A 101 5.56 0.67 33.82
C LYS A 101 5.16 -0.46 34.77
N LYS A 102 4.26 -1.35 34.34
CA LYS A 102 3.79 -2.48 35.15
C LYS A 102 4.85 -3.59 35.32
N THR A 103 5.66 -3.84 34.30
CA THR A 103 6.61 -4.95 34.27
C THR A 103 8.06 -4.55 34.54
N GLY A 104 8.37 -3.25 34.51
CA GLY A 104 9.73 -2.73 34.58
C GLY A 104 10.59 -3.08 33.37
N LYS A 105 10.00 -3.57 32.27
CA LYS A 105 10.74 -3.98 31.07
C LYS A 105 10.80 -2.84 30.05
N ASP A 106 12.02 -2.46 29.69
CA ASP A 106 12.27 -1.38 28.73
C ASP A 106 11.86 -1.74 27.29
N VAL A 107 11.80 -3.04 26.96
CA VAL A 107 11.38 -3.49 25.61
C VAL A 107 10.01 -2.94 25.22
N PHE A 108 9.08 -2.82 26.18
CA PHE A 108 7.75 -2.29 25.89
C PHE A 108 7.76 -0.77 25.67
N ALA A 109 8.62 -0.02 26.37
CA ALA A 109 8.79 1.42 26.12
C ALA A 109 9.40 1.68 24.73
N GLN A 110 10.40 0.87 24.34
CA GLN A 110 10.98 0.94 22.99
C GLN A 110 9.95 0.62 21.91
N GLN A 111 9.13 -0.42 22.12
CA GLN A 111 8.04 -0.77 21.21
C GLN A 111 6.98 0.34 21.13
N ALA A 112 6.65 0.99 22.24
CA ALA A 112 5.72 2.11 22.25
C ALA A 112 6.22 3.28 21.39
N ALA A 113 7.48 3.69 21.56
CA ALA A 113 8.09 4.75 20.76
C ALA A 113 8.11 4.39 19.27
N ARG A 114 8.44 3.12 18.96
CA ARG A 114 8.39 2.61 17.59
C ARG A 114 6.99 2.68 17.00
N LYS A 115 5.94 2.34 17.76
CA LYS A 115 4.55 2.38 17.30
C LYS A 115 4.03 3.79 17.00
N ASP A 116 4.40 4.78 17.81
CA ASP A 116 4.08 6.19 17.51
C ASP A 116 4.74 6.63 16.19
N PHE A 117 6.03 6.35 16.03
CA PHE A 117 6.77 6.67 14.80
C PHE A 117 6.18 5.98 13.57
N GLU A 118 5.92 4.67 13.64
CA GLU A 118 5.27 3.89 12.57
C GLU A 118 3.90 4.48 12.22
N GLY A 119 3.10 4.84 13.22
CA GLY A 119 1.77 5.43 13.01
C GLY A 119 1.82 6.73 12.24
N ARG A 120 2.76 7.64 12.58
CA ARG A 120 2.95 8.90 11.87
C ARG A 120 3.39 8.69 10.42
N GLN A 121 4.30 7.74 10.18
CA GLN A 121 4.72 7.40 8.82
C GLN A 121 3.57 6.86 7.98
N TRP A 122 2.70 6.02 8.57
CA TRP A 122 1.53 5.49 7.88
C TRP A 122 0.49 6.55 7.57
N VAL A 123 0.19 7.45 8.51
CA VAL A 123 -0.75 8.56 8.29
C VAL A 123 -0.27 9.42 7.12
N ALA A 124 1.00 9.80 7.08
CA ALA A 124 1.58 10.56 5.97
C ALA A 124 1.53 9.80 4.62
N ALA A 125 1.73 8.48 4.65
CA ALA A 125 1.59 7.64 3.45
C ALA A 125 0.13 7.57 2.97
N CYS A 126 -0.84 7.48 3.89
CA CYS A 126 -2.27 7.50 3.61
C CYS A 126 -2.74 8.85 3.05
N GLU A 127 -2.20 9.98 3.52
CA GLU A 127 -2.49 11.30 2.93
C GLU A 127 -2.00 11.38 1.47
N LYS A 128 -0.78 10.92 1.20
CA LYS A 128 -0.25 10.84 -0.17
C LYS A 128 -1.09 9.93 -1.06
N TRP A 129 -1.59 8.81 -0.51
CA TRP A 129 -2.52 7.94 -1.21
C TRP A 129 -3.84 8.66 -1.53
N LYS A 130 -4.46 9.33 -0.56
CA LYS A 130 -5.71 10.08 -0.76
C LYS A 130 -5.57 11.13 -1.87
N ALA A 131 -4.45 11.88 -1.88
CA ALA A 131 -4.16 12.83 -2.94
C ALA A 131 -4.06 12.14 -4.31
N LEU A 132 -3.32 11.03 -4.40
CA LEU A 132 -3.20 10.24 -5.63
C LEU A 132 -4.57 9.70 -6.11
N ARG A 133 -5.38 9.17 -5.20
CA ARG A 133 -6.72 8.63 -5.48
C ARG A 133 -7.68 9.69 -6.00
N SER A 134 -7.60 10.92 -5.48
CA SER A 134 -8.42 12.04 -5.94
C SER A 134 -7.98 12.63 -7.29
N THR A 135 -6.79 12.26 -7.78
CA THR A 135 -6.19 12.84 -8.99
C THR A 135 -5.91 11.76 -10.03
N ASN A 136 -4.69 11.25 -10.08
CA ASN A 136 -4.22 10.34 -11.14
C ASN A 136 -4.89 8.97 -11.12
N LEU A 137 -5.42 8.56 -9.97
CA LEU A 137 -6.16 7.32 -9.80
C LEU A 137 -7.66 7.56 -9.60
N SER A 138 -8.17 8.74 -9.95
CA SER A 138 -9.62 8.99 -9.96
C SER A 138 -10.29 8.21 -11.09
N ASP A 139 -11.58 7.92 -10.96
CA ASP A 139 -12.33 7.13 -11.95
C ASP A 139 -12.28 7.85 -13.32
N LEU A 140 -12.48 9.17 -13.34
CA LEU A 140 -12.34 10.02 -14.52
C LEU A 140 -10.95 9.97 -15.15
N ALA A 141 -9.88 9.97 -14.35
CA ALA A 141 -8.51 9.91 -14.87
C ALA A 141 -8.21 8.54 -15.50
N ILE A 142 -8.72 7.47 -14.91
CA ILE A 142 -8.58 6.10 -15.41
C ILE A 142 -9.35 5.94 -16.74
N GLU A 143 -10.59 6.42 -16.79
CA GLU A 143 -11.42 6.43 -18.00
C GLU A 143 -10.75 7.23 -19.13
N ALA A 144 -10.31 8.45 -18.84
CA ALA A 144 -9.63 9.30 -19.82
C ALA A 144 -8.33 8.65 -20.35
N TRP A 145 -7.57 7.94 -19.51
CA TRP A 145 -6.39 7.20 -19.95
C TRP A 145 -6.76 6.04 -20.88
N LEU A 146 -7.82 5.28 -20.55
CA LEU A 146 -8.30 4.16 -21.35
C LEU A 146 -8.78 4.61 -22.74
N GLU A 147 -9.55 5.69 -22.80
CA GLU A 147 -10.02 6.28 -24.06
C GLU A 147 -8.85 6.67 -24.97
N GLN A 148 -7.85 7.35 -24.41
CA GLN A 148 -6.67 7.77 -25.17
C GLN A 148 -5.85 6.56 -25.67
N SER A 149 -5.75 5.52 -24.85
CA SER A 149 -5.00 4.31 -25.18
C SER A 149 -5.73 3.37 -26.16
N SER A 150 -7.03 3.58 -26.37
CA SER A 150 -7.86 2.76 -27.26
C SER A 150 -8.13 3.40 -28.62
N ARG A 151 -7.65 4.63 -28.86
CA ARG A 151 -7.75 5.28 -30.17
C ARG A 151 -6.76 4.61 -31.15
N PRO A 152 -7.21 4.25 -32.38
CA PRO A 152 -6.27 3.80 -33.40
C PRO A 152 -5.27 4.93 -33.71
N GLN A 153 -3.98 4.58 -33.75
CA GLN A 153 -2.92 5.50 -34.20
C GLN A 153 -2.97 5.70 -35.71
#